data_AF-A0A7W0LC42-F1
#
_entry.id   AF-A0A7W0LC42-F1
#
_cell.length_a   1.000
_cell.length_b   1.000
_cell.length_c   1.000
_cell.angle_alpha   90.00
_cell.angle_beta   90.00
_cell.angle_gamma   90.00
#
_symmetry.space_group_name_H-M   'P 1'
#
loop_
_entity.id
_entity.type
_entity.pdbx_description
1 polymer ?
#
loop_
_entity_poly.entity_id
_entity_poly.type
_entity_poly.pdbx_seq_one_letter_code
_entity_poly.pdbx_strand_id
1 'polypeptide(L)' 'MNTIAERYVRLVLAVGQHDADYVDAYYGPAEWKPTEKTGLDDLVSRAAMLSAEIDRVAAASDDMERLRHK' A
#
# COMPACT_ATOMS: atom_id res chain seq x y z
N MET A 1 -6.35 -5.19 8.79
CA MET A 1 -5.44 -5.94 7.89
C MET A 1 -5.83 -5.82 6.42
N ASN A 2 -7.01 -6.30 5.98
CA ASN A 2 -7.36 -6.35 4.54
C ASN A 2 -7.40 -4.99 3.82
N THR A 3 -7.80 -3.92 4.51
CA THR A 3 -7.85 -2.57 3.94
C THR A 3 -6.48 -1.98 3.63
N ILE A 4 -5.46 -2.30 4.43
CA ILE A 4 -4.08 -1.84 4.21
C ILE A 4 -3.48 -2.55 2.99
N ALA A 5 -3.71 -3.86 2.88
CA ALA A 5 -3.29 -4.64 1.72
C ALA A 5 -3.94 -4.14 0.42
N GLU A 6 -5.24 -3.85 0.43
CA GLU A 6 -5.92 -3.28 -0.74
C GLU A 6 -5.36 -1.91 -1.15
N ARG A 7 -5.11 -1.03 -0.16
CA ARG A 7 -4.51 0.30 -0.40
C ARG A 7 -3.10 0.19 -0.99
N TYR A 8 -2.31 -0.77 -0.52
CA TYR A 8 -0.98 -1.04 -1.06
C TYR A 8 -1.04 -1.47 -2.53
N VAL A 9 -1.92 -2.41 -2.87
CA VAL A 9 -2.06 -2.87 -4.27
C VAL A 9 -2.51 -1.72 -5.18
N ARG A 10 -3.48 -0.91 -4.76
CA ARG A 10 -3.92 0.28 -5.53
C ARG A 10 -2.78 1.29 -5.73
N LEU A 11 -1.95 1.50 -4.70
CA LEU A 11 -0.79 2.39 -4.79
C LEU A 11 0.22 1.89 -5.82
N VAL A 12 0.58 0.60 -5.77
CA VAL A 12 1.53 -0.03 -6.70
C VAL A 12 1.02 0.06 -8.15
N LEU A 13 -0.28 -0.19 -8.36
CA LEU A 13 -0.89 -0.06 -9.69
C LEU A 13 -0.86 1.38 -10.22
N ALA A 14 -1.04 2.37 -9.35
CA ALA A 14 -0.96 3.78 -9.73
C ALA A 14 0.48 4.21 -10.04
N VAL A 15 1.48 3.66 -9.35
CA VAL A 15 2.90 3.88 -9.67
C VAL A 15 3.26 3.24 -11.02
N GLY A 16 2.76 2.03 -11.31
CA GLY A 16 2.95 1.36 -12.60
C GLY A 16 2.33 2.08 -13.81
N GLN A 17 1.56 3.14 -13.62
CA GLN A 17 1.12 4.03 -14.72
C GLN A 17 2.17 5.03 -15.16
N HIS A 18 3.15 5.32 -14.29
CA HIS A 18 4.23 6.26 -14.56
C HIS A 18 5.42 5.55 -15.20
N ASP A 19 5.58 4.26 -14.95
CA ASP A 19 6.63 3.42 -15.52
C ASP A 19 6.04 2.04 -15.84
N ALA A 20 5.92 1.76 -17.13
CA ALA A 20 5.30 0.54 -17.67
C ALA A 20 6.16 -0.72 -17.41
N ASP A 21 7.44 -0.55 -17.10
CA ASP A 21 8.38 -1.62 -16.78
C ASP A 21 8.54 -1.81 -15.25
N TYR A 22 7.86 -0.99 -14.44
CA TYR A 22 8.02 -0.98 -12.97
C TYR A 22 7.42 -2.20 -12.26
N VAL A 23 6.45 -2.90 -12.88
CA VAL A 23 5.79 -4.07 -12.28
C VAL A 23 5.72 -5.22 -13.27
N ASP A 24 6.70 -6.11 -13.20
CA ASP A 24 6.83 -7.30 -14.04
C ASP A 24 5.87 -8.45 -13.63
N ALA A 25 5.17 -8.29 -12.50
CA ALA A 25 4.31 -9.31 -11.92
C ALA A 25 2.94 -8.74 -11.58
N TYR A 26 2.02 -8.80 -12.55
CA TYR A 26 0.56 -8.73 -12.37
C TYR A 26 -0.04 -7.37 -11.96
N TYR A 27 -0.74 -6.75 -12.92
CA TYR A 27 -1.49 -5.49 -12.79
C TYR A 27 -2.84 -5.60 -12.03
N GLY A 28 -3.10 -6.69 -11.32
CA GLY A 28 -4.41 -6.91 -10.71
C GLY A 28 -5.53 -7.14 -11.75
N PRO A 29 -6.77 -7.39 -11.31
CA PRO A 29 -7.92 -7.41 -12.20
C PRO A 29 -8.10 -6.05 -12.89
N ALA A 30 -8.56 -6.06 -14.14
CA ALA A 30 -8.68 -4.84 -14.96
C ALA A 30 -9.52 -3.73 -14.30
N GLU A 31 -10.44 -4.11 -13.40
CA GLU A 31 -11.28 -3.21 -12.59
C GLU A 31 -10.48 -2.30 -11.66
N TRP A 32 -9.21 -2.63 -11.35
CA TRP A 32 -8.37 -1.86 -10.44
C TRP A 32 -7.39 -0.94 -11.15
N LYS A 33 -7.34 -0.98 -12.49
CA LYS A 33 -6.50 -0.06 -13.26
C LYS A 33 -7.03 1.36 -13.06
N PRO A 34 -6.21 2.29 -12.53
CA PRO A 34 -6.63 3.68 -12.41
C PRO A 34 -6.97 4.24 -13.79
N THR A 35 -8.05 5.00 -13.91
CA THR A 35 -8.44 5.65 -15.17
C THR A 35 -7.69 6.96 -15.42
N GLU A 36 -7.05 7.51 -14.39
CA GLU A 36 -6.34 8.80 -14.43
C GLU A 36 -4.96 8.71 -13.79
N LYS A 37 -3.99 9.41 -14.38
CA LYS A 37 -2.63 9.52 -13.84
C LYS A 37 -2.66 10.34 -12.56
N THR A 38 -2.56 9.65 -11.43
CA THR A 38 -2.36 10.28 -10.12
C THR A 38 -0.99 10.98 -10.12
N GLY A 39 -0.90 12.23 -9.67
CA GLY A 39 0.37 12.96 -9.60
C GLY A 39 1.37 12.26 -8.67
N LEU A 40 2.66 12.32 -9.02
CA LEU A 40 3.72 11.67 -8.23
C LEU A 40 3.75 12.17 -6.77
N ASP A 41 3.49 13.45 -6.52
CA ASP A 41 3.43 14.03 -5.17
C ASP A 41 2.32 13.41 -4.31
N ASP A 42 1.17 13.11 -4.92
CA ASP A 42 0.04 12.47 -4.25
C ASP A 42 0.35 10.99 -3.99
N LEU A 43 1.05 10.31 -4.90
CA LEU A 43 1.54 8.95 -4.68
C LEU A 43 2.54 8.89 -3.52
N VAL A 44 3.49 9.82 -3.44
CA VAL A 44 4.45 9.90 -2.33
C VAL A 44 3.73 10.15 -1.00
N SER A 45 2.76 11.07 -0.99
CA SER A 45 1.97 11.37 0.22
C SER A 45 1.17 10.14 0.69
N ARG A 46 0.52 9.44 -0.24
CA ARG A 46 -0.22 8.20 0.07
C ARG A 46 0.70 7.08 0.55
N ALA A 47 1.88 6.94 -0.04
CA ALA A 47 2.88 5.96 0.40
C ALA A 47 3.35 6.23 1.84
N ALA A 48 3.66 7.50 2.16
CA ALA A 48 4.07 7.91 3.50
C ALA A 48 2.98 7.64 4.54
N MET A 49 1.73 7.97 4.22
CA MET A 49 0.58 7.69 5.11
C MET A 49 0.39 6.19 5.33
N LEU A 50 0.51 5.38 4.28
CA LEU A 50 0.35 3.93 4.36
C LEU A 50 1.47 3.28 5.17
N SER A 51 2.72 3.74 5.00
CA SER A 51 3.86 3.28 5.81
C SER A 51 3.64 3.57 7.30
N ALA A 52 3.23 4.78 7.64
CA ALA A 52 2.94 5.15 9.03
C ALA A 52 1.73 4.39 9.61
N GLU A 53 0.77 3.97 8.78
CA GLU A 53 -0.33 3.10 9.19
C GLU A 53 0.17 1.67 9.48
N ILE A 54 1.03 1.13 8.63
CA ILE A 54 1.66 -0.20 8.82
C ILE A 54 2.50 -0.21 10.10
N ASP A 55 3.34 0.80 10.33
CA ASP A 55 4.19 0.88 11.53
C ASP A 55 3.36 0.89 12.82
N ARG A 56 2.23 1.60 12.82
CA ARG A 56 1.31 1.63 13.97
C ARG A 56 0.64 0.28 14.21
N VAL A 57 0.23 -0.41 13.15
CA VAL A 57 -0.37 -1.74 13.27
C VAL A 57 0.67 -2.76 13.75
N ALA A 58 1.90 -2.68 13.26
CA ALA A 58 3.00 -3.53 13.70
C ALA A 58 3.31 -3.33 15.18
N ALA A 59 3.44 -2.07 15.63
CA ALA A 59 3.67 -1.77 17.04
C ALA A 59 2.53 -2.26 17.96
N ALA A 60 1.27 -2.08 17.55
CA ALA A 60 0.12 -2.57 18.33
C ALA A 60 0.06 -4.11 18.40
N SER A 61 0.52 -4.80 17.36
CA SER A 61 0.62 -6.26 17.35
C SER A 61 1.73 -6.75 18.30
N ASP A 62 2.88 -6.08 18.28
CA ASP A 62 4.04 -6.39 19.14
C ASP A 62 3.70 -6.21 20.64
N ASP A 63 2.92 -5.18 20.98
CA ASP A 63 2.41 -4.95 22.34
C ASP A 63 1.43 -6.04 22.80
N MET A 64 0.54 -6.51 21.91
CA MET A 64 -0.37 -7.61 22.22
C MET A 64 0.37 -8.94 22.43
N GLU A 65 1.41 -9.22 21.64
CA GLU A 65 2.24 -10.42 21.83
C GLU A 65 2.99 -10.37 23.16
N ARG A 66 3.54 -9.20 23.52
CA ARG A 66 4.19 -8.99 24.83
C ARG A 66 3.23 -9.24 26.01
N LEU A 67 1.99 -8.79 25.92
CA LEU A 67 0.97 -9.02 26.95
C LEU A 67 0.54 -10.48 27.06
N ARG A 68 0.66 -11.27 25.98
CA ARG A 68 0.29 -12.70 25.95
C ARG A 68 1.36 -13.62 26.55
N HIS A 69 2.60 -13.18 26.60
CA HIS A 69 3.74 -13.94 27.15
C HIS A 69 4.03 -13.64 28.63
N LYS A 70 3.09 -13.04 29.36
CA LYS A 70 3.17 -12.73 30.79
C LYS A 70 2.07 -13.43 31.56
#